data_AF-A0A822C3N9-F1
#
_entry.id   AF-A0A822C3N9-F1
#
_cell.length_a   1.000
_cell.length_b   1.000
_cell.length_c   1.000
_cell.angle_alpha   90.00
_cell.angle_beta   90.00
_cell.angle_gamma   90.00
#
_symmetry.space_group_name_H-M   'P 1'
#
loop_
_entity.id
_entity.type
_entity.pdbx_description
1 polymer ?
#
loop_
_entity_poly.entity_id
_entity_poly.type
_entity_poly.pdbx_seq_one_letter_code
_entity_poly.pdbx_strand_id
1 'polypeptide(L)' 'NRNTLCNKLVNVVGPNGSATVKIVDKCPGCRYGDLDLSEAAFKAIVGDLGIGRGQITWKWL' A
#
# COMPACT_ATOMS: atom_id res chain seq x y z
N ASN A 1 0.05 20.76 -2.63
CA ASN A 1 -0.82 19.57 -2.59
C ASN A 1 -1.68 19.65 -1.32
N ARG A 2 -3.02 19.74 -1.42
CA ARG A 2 -3.96 19.90 -0.28
C ARG A 2 -4.81 18.64 -0.06
N ASN A 3 -4.30 17.48 -0.48
CA ASN A 3 -5.02 16.22 -0.32
C ASN A 3 -5.13 15.84 1.17
N THR A 4 -6.36 15.71 1.65
CA THR A 4 -6.69 15.39 3.05
C THR A 4 -6.29 13.98 3.46
N LEU A 5 -5.91 13.13 2.49
CA LEU A 5 -5.45 11.77 2.73
C LEU A 5 -3.93 11.68 2.96
N CYS A 6 -3.15 12.71 2.61
CA CYS A 6 -1.71 12.70 2.86
C CYS A 6 -1.41 12.58 4.36
N ASN A 7 -0.34 11.88 4.70
CA ASN A 7 0.12 11.57 6.07
C ASN A 7 -0.81 10.69 6.90
N LYS A 8 -1.97 10.28 6.38
CA LYS A 8 -2.81 9.27 7.03
C LYS A 8 -2.15 7.90 6.96
N LEU A 9 -2.51 7.05 7.91
CA LEU A 9 -2.02 5.69 8.01
C LEU A 9 -3.10 4.69 7.60
N VAL A 10 -2.67 3.61 6.95
CA VAL A 10 -3.52 2.45 6.67
C VAL A 10 -2.81 1.20 7.16
N ASN A 11 -3.57 0.27 7.73
CA ASN A 11 -3.07 -1.07 7.98
C ASN A 11 -3.38 -1.95 6.79
N VAL A 12 -2.33 -2.50 6.17
CA VAL A 12 -2.41 -3.33 4.96
C VAL A 12 -2.07 -4.76 5.31
N VAL A 13 -2.87 -5.70 4.82
CA VAL A 13 -2.69 -7.14 4.99
C VAL A 13 -2.62 -7.79 3.61
N GLY A 14 -1.59 -8.59 3.39
CA GLY A 14 -1.36 -9.35 2.18
C GLY A 14 -0.90 -10.77 2.49
N PRO A 15 -0.53 -11.54 1.45
CA PRO A 15 -0.20 -12.95 1.58
C PRO A 15 1.07 -13.23 2.40
N ASN A 16 2.03 -12.30 2.45
CA ASN A 16 3.28 -12.49 3.19
C ASN A 16 3.23 -11.91 4.62
N GLY A 17 2.27 -11.04 4.90
CA GLY A 17 2.16 -10.40 6.20
C GLY A 17 1.32 -9.13 6.18
N SER A 18 1.53 -8.29 7.20
CA SER A 18 0.83 -7.03 7.33
C SER A 18 1.78 -5.93 7.79
N ALA A 19 1.51 -4.70 7.37
CA ALA A 19 2.23 -3.53 7.84
C ALA A 19 1.32 -2.29 7.86
N THR A 20 1.62 -1.39 8.79
CA THR A 20 1.06 -0.03 8.77
C THR A 20 1.90 0.83 7.84
N VAL A 21 1.27 1.44 6.84
CA VAL A 21 1.95 2.31 5.86
C VAL A 21 1.33 3.71 5.88
N LYS A 22 2.14 4.70 5.54
CA LYS A 22 1.74 6.11 5.46
C LYS A 22 1.47 6.52 4.02
N ILE A 23 0.35 7.19 3.78
CA ILE A 23 0.04 7.77 2.48
C ILE A 23 0.92 9.00 2.26
N VAL A 24 1.84 8.90 1.31
CA VAL A 24 2.80 9.97 1.01
C VAL A 24 2.60 10.60 -0.36
N ASP A 25 1.99 9.88 -1.30
CA ASP A 25 1.75 10.37 -2.66
C ASP A 25 0.46 9.78 -3.26
N LYS A 26 -0.01 10.39 -4.34
CA LYS A 26 -1.11 9.89 -5.17
C LYS A 26 -0.52 9.16 -6.37
N CYS A 27 -0.99 7.94 -6.62
CA CYS A 27 -0.74 7.22 -7.87
C CYS A 27 -1.88 7.48 -8.88
N PRO A 28 -1.70 8.29 -9.93
CA PRO A 28 -2.79 8.62 -10.86
C PRO A 28 -3.22 7.44 -11.75
N GLY A 29 -2.33 6.47 -11.98
CA GLY A 29 -2.60 5.29 -12.81
C GLY A 29 -3.16 4.09 -12.04
N CYS A 30 -3.26 4.17 -10.72
CA CYS A 30 -3.75 3.09 -9.88
C CYS A 30 -5.29 3.05 -9.87
N ARG A 31 -5.88 1.85 -9.84
CA ARG A 31 -7.34 1.73 -9.70
C ARG A 31 -7.76 2.11 -8.28
N TYR A 32 -9.04 2.41 -8.09
CA TYR A 32 -9.58 2.67 -6.76
C TYR A 32 -9.31 1.46 -5.84
N GLY A 33 -8.68 1.70 -4.69
CA GLY A 33 -8.31 0.67 -3.73
C GLY A 33 -6.90 0.10 -3.90
N ASP A 34 -6.26 0.30 -5.06
CA ASP A 34 -4.87 -0.11 -5.26
C ASP A 34 -3.92 0.78 -4.45
N LEU A 35 -2.90 0.17 -3.85
CA LEU A 35 -1.79 0.88 -3.20
C LEU A 35 -0.49 0.57 -3.95
N ASP A 36 0.23 1.62 -4.34
CA ASP A 36 1.58 1.51 -4.87
C ASP A 36 2.57 1.55 -3.70
N LEU A 37 3.03 0.37 -3.29
CA LEU A 37 3.83 0.19 -2.09
C LEU A 37 5.31 0.44 -2.39
N SER A 38 6.03 1.01 -1.42
CA SER A 38 7.50 0.99 -1.47
C SER A 38 8.00 -0.46 -1.49
N GLU A 39 9.18 -0.71 -2.05
CA GLU A 39 9.72 -2.08 -2.13
C GLU A 39 9.78 -2.79 -0.78
N ALA A 40 10.11 -2.06 0.30
CA ALA A 40 10.15 -2.62 1.65
C ALA A 40 8.75 -3.04 2.13
N ALA A 41 7.74 -2.20 1.92
CA ALA A 41 6.36 -2.52 2.26
C ALA A 41 5.82 -3.67 1.40
N PHE A 42 6.12 -3.68 0.09
CA PHE A 42 5.75 -4.76 -0.80
C PHE A 42 6.34 -6.10 -0.35
N LYS A 43 7.64 -6.13 -0.01
CA LYS A 43 8.29 -7.34 0.52
C LYS A 43 7.65 -7.84 1.80
N ALA A 44 7.29 -6.93 2.72
CA ALA A 44 6.67 -7.29 3.99
C ALA A 44 5.21 -7.77 3.85
N ILE A 45 4.43 -7.20 2.91
CA ILE A 45 2.99 -7.43 2.78
C ILE A 45 2.69 -8.50 1.72
N VAL A 46 3.32 -8.39 0.56
CA VAL A 46 3.07 -9.21 -0.63
C VAL A 46 4.12 -10.30 -0.82
N GLY A 47 5.40 -9.97 -0.62
CA GLY A 47 6.51 -10.92 -0.77
C GLY A 47 7.44 -10.56 -1.94
N ASP A 48 7.80 -11.56 -2.75
CA ASP A 48 8.80 -11.43 -3.81
C ASP A 48 8.44 -10.33 -4.84
N LEU A 49 9.39 -9.46 -5.17
CA LEU A 49 9.16 -8.33 -6.09
C LEU A 49 8.84 -8.77 -7.52
N GLY A 50 9.30 -9.95 -7.95
CA GLY A 50 9.04 -10.51 -9.27
C GLY A 50 7.57 -10.85 -9.51
N ILE A 51 6.76 -10.96 -8.45
CA ILE A 51 5.30 -11.09 -8.56
C ILE A 51 4.69 -9.83 -9.20
N GLY A 52 5.28 -8.66 -8.97
CA GLY A 52 4.85 -7.37 -9.51
C GLY A 52 3.58 -6.81 -8.88
N ARG A 53 2.53 -7.62 -8.70
CA ARG A 53 1.26 -7.23 -8.05
C ARG A 53 0.67 -8.36 -7.22
N GLY A 54 0.29 -8.04 -5.99
CA GLY A 54 -0.39 -8.95 -5.07
C GLY A 54 -1.77 -8.46 -4.67
N GLN A 55 -2.64 -9.39 -4.30
CA GLN A 55 -3.91 -9.08 -3.65
C GLN A 55 -3.66 -8.65 -2.21
N ILE A 56 -4.26 -7.53 -1.82
CA ILE A 56 -4.17 -6.98 -0.46
C ILE A 56 -5.56 -6.56 0.02
N THR A 57 -5.71 -6.47 1.33
CA THR A 57 -6.82 -5.76 1.96
C THR A 57 -6.24 -4.70 2.89
N TRP A 58 -6.94 -3.58 3.05
CA TRP A 58 -6.48 -2.53 3.94
C TRP A 58 -7.63 -1.73 4.53
N LYS A 59 -7.35 -1.09 5.65
CA LYS A 59 -8.27 -0.17 6.33
C LYS A 59 -7.53 1.04 6.86
N TRP A 60 -8.21 2.19 6.85
CA TRP A 60 -7.73 3.38 7.55
C TRP A 60 -7.57 3.09 9.04
N LEU A 61 -6.55 3.71 9.63
CA LEU A 61 -6.40 3.83 11.08
C LEU A 61 -7.07 5.11 11.59
#